data_AF-A0A958WYL6-F1
#
_entry.id   AF-A0A958WYL6-F1
#
_cell.length_a   1.000
_cell.length_b   1.000
_cell.length_c   1.000
_cell.angle_alpha   90.00
_cell.angle_beta   90.00
_cell.angle_gamma   90.00
#
_symmetry.space_group_name_H-M   'P 1'
#
loop_
_entity.id
_entity.type
_entity.pdbx_description
1 polymer ?
#
loop_
_entity_poly.entity_id
_entity_poly.type
_entity_poly.pdbx_seq_one_letter_code
_entity_poly.pdbx_strand_id
1 'polypeptide(L)'
;MRIIPLLISIFAILSAVPLGGQNCGCADEGNCPYPFNSNSTGQVCYEITDAFNNNLANANQGVCGVYVRFRHGRVGGMDLTLTSPSGQQVQLVGTNGSCNTWTPIALWDILFLPCAETCEPDTVNGCAFPCVFDGCPNVCPWSNATFTGSYHPYLGCLENFNTGPANGQWCLEIDNDSPFNGGSILDFEVILCDQSGILCCEANAGNLAFEPNVNACVGDSALILDLNPIYGSIVPDPLLHGYTYAIFQNNSLIAYDSMPDMRPYLPGTYQVCGLSYLYQDTASMPDVGDPLTPVGLYNNLNGPSPDFCG
;
A
#
# COMPACT_ATOMS: atom_id res chain seq x y z
N MET A 1 -53.71 -32.46 32.98
CA MET A 1 -52.46 -32.85 32.31
C MET A 1 -52.07 -31.71 31.38
N ARG A 2 -51.15 -30.83 31.80
CA ARG A 2 -50.71 -29.65 31.03
C ARG A 2 -49.44 -30.03 30.28
N ILE A 3 -49.48 -29.97 28.95
CA ILE A 3 -48.31 -30.16 28.08
C ILE A 3 -47.70 -28.78 27.87
N ILE A 4 -46.47 -28.59 28.35
CA ILE A 4 -45.68 -27.37 28.17
C ILE A 4 -44.92 -27.52 26.85
N PRO A 5 -45.03 -26.59 25.88
CA PRO A 5 -44.20 -26.64 24.69
C PRO A 5 -42.80 -26.13 25.04
N LEU A 6 -41.81 -26.99 24.81
CA LEU A 6 -40.39 -26.69 24.91
C LEU A 6 -40.00 -25.82 23.70
N LEU A 7 -39.78 -24.52 23.91
CA LEU A 7 -39.19 -23.62 22.92
C LEU A 7 -37.68 -23.90 22.87
N ILE A 8 -37.25 -24.64 21.84
CA ILE A 8 -35.83 -24.79 21.49
C ILE A 8 -35.42 -23.51 20.76
N SER A 9 -34.75 -22.62 21.47
CA SER A 9 -34.08 -21.45 20.88
C SER A 9 -32.83 -21.93 20.14
N ILE A 10 -32.88 -21.97 18.81
CA ILE A 10 -31.71 -22.17 17.96
C ILE A 10 -30.86 -20.90 18.07
N PHE A 11 -29.78 -20.97 18.83
CA PHE A 11 -28.74 -19.95 18.86
C PHE A 11 -27.95 -20.10 17.55
N ALA A 12 -28.28 -19.29 16.55
CA ALA A 12 -27.45 -19.18 15.35
C ALA A 12 -26.11 -18.57 15.79
N ILE A 13 -25.07 -19.38 15.80
CA ILE A 13 -23.70 -18.91 15.97
C ILE A 13 -23.37 -18.13 14.69
N LEU A 14 -23.55 -16.81 14.73
CA LEU A 14 -22.92 -15.91 13.77
C LEU A 14 -21.42 -16.03 14.01
N SER A 15 -20.74 -16.82 13.19
CA SER A 15 -19.30 -16.73 13.03
C SER A 15 -19.00 -15.34 12.48
N ALA A 16 -18.50 -14.45 13.34
CA ALA A 16 -17.82 -13.24 12.89
C ALA A 16 -16.61 -13.70 12.07
N VAL A 17 -16.66 -13.47 10.76
CA VAL A 17 -15.49 -13.63 9.91
C VAL A 17 -14.54 -12.48 10.29
N PRO A 18 -13.27 -12.74 10.60
CA PRO A 18 -12.31 -11.66 10.75
C PRO A 18 -12.25 -10.90 9.42
N LEU A 19 -12.60 -9.62 9.45
CA LEU A 19 -12.35 -8.69 8.35
C LEU A 19 -10.88 -8.28 8.50
N GLY A 20 -10.00 -8.89 7.72
CA GLY A 20 -8.66 -8.33 7.48
C GLY A 20 -8.76 -7.24 6.42
N GLY A 21 -7.92 -6.21 6.51
CA GLY A 21 -7.68 -5.31 5.38
C GLY A 21 -7.30 -6.13 4.15
N GLN A 22 -7.91 -5.83 2.99
CA GLN A 22 -7.73 -6.63 1.78
C GLN A 22 -6.49 -6.17 0.99
N ASN A 23 -6.10 -7.04 0.07
CA ASN A 23 -4.78 -7.19 -0.55
C ASN A 23 -4.42 -6.10 -1.58
N CYS A 24 -3.39 -5.30 -1.30
CA CYS A 24 -3.00 -4.12 -2.10
C CYS A 24 -1.55 -4.15 -2.55
N GLY A 25 -1.01 -5.37 -2.62
CA GLY A 25 0.32 -5.60 -3.12
C GLY A 25 0.99 -6.74 -2.39
N CYS A 26 2.14 -7.14 -2.91
CA CYS A 26 2.88 -8.22 -2.29
C CYS A 26 3.46 -7.86 -0.92
N ALA A 27 3.67 -6.58 -0.61
CA ALA A 27 4.16 -6.15 0.71
C ALA A 27 3.11 -6.40 1.81
N ASP A 28 1.85 -6.05 1.54
CA ASP A 28 0.75 -6.22 2.50
C ASP A 28 0.47 -7.70 2.81
N GLU A 29 0.71 -8.58 1.83
CA GLU A 29 0.62 -10.04 2.00
C GLU A 29 1.87 -10.66 2.61
N GLY A 30 2.88 -9.87 2.94
CA GLY A 30 4.16 -10.35 3.49
C GLY A 30 4.99 -11.16 2.48
N ASN A 31 4.66 -11.11 1.20
CA ASN A 31 5.42 -11.74 0.11
C ASN A 31 6.58 -10.86 -0.37
N CYS A 32 6.59 -9.58 0.02
CA CYS A 32 7.68 -8.63 -0.21
C CYS A 32 8.20 -8.03 1.10
N PRO A 33 9.49 -7.61 1.17
CA PRO A 33 10.46 -7.58 0.07
C PRO A 33 10.97 -8.96 -0.33
N TYR A 34 11.03 -9.22 -1.63
CA TYR A 34 11.54 -10.45 -2.22
C TYR A 34 12.94 -10.23 -2.80
N PRO A 35 14.02 -10.77 -2.19
CA PRO A 35 15.37 -10.68 -2.74
C PRO A 35 15.63 -11.76 -3.79
N PHE A 36 16.44 -11.43 -4.79
CA PHE A 36 16.88 -12.37 -5.83
C PHE A 36 18.37 -12.20 -6.15
N ASN A 37 19.01 -13.29 -6.58
CA ASN A 37 20.45 -13.36 -6.81
C ASN A 37 20.81 -12.95 -8.25
N SER A 38 22.11 -12.88 -8.55
CA SER A 38 22.61 -12.78 -9.93
C SER A 38 22.35 -14.05 -10.72
N ASN A 39 22.10 -13.96 -12.03
CA ASN A 39 21.79 -15.10 -12.91
C ASN A 39 20.71 -16.02 -12.34
N SER A 40 19.56 -15.46 -11.97
CA SER A 40 18.46 -16.21 -11.37
C SER A 40 17.12 -15.77 -11.90
N THR A 41 16.19 -16.70 -11.94
CA THR A 41 14.76 -16.41 -12.06
C THR A 41 14.09 -16.46 -10.70
N GLY A 42 12.99 -15.74 -10.56
CA GLY A 42 12.17 -15.69 -9.35
C GLY A 42 10.73 -15.37 -9.69
N GLN A 43 9.86 -15.48 -8.70
CA GLN A 43 8.46 -15.10 -8.84
C GLN A 43 7.95 -14.64 -7.48
N VAL A 44 7.17 -13.58 -7.49
CA VAL A 44 6.40 -13.13 -6.33
C VAL A 44 4.95 -12.93 -6.76
N CYS A 45 4.02 -13.42 -5.95
CA CYS A 45 2.60 -13.39 -6.27
C CYS A 45 1.80 -12.85 -5.09
N TYR A 46 0.60 -12.37 -5.38
CA TYR A 46 -0.44 -12.14 -4.39
C TYR A 46 -1.83 -12.38 -5.00
N GLU A 47 -2.86 -12.49 -4.16
CA GLU A 47 -4.24 -12.81 -4.57
C GLU A 47 -5.15 -11.58 -4.49
N ILE A 48 -5.61 -11.05 -5.62
CA ILE A 48 -6.72 -10.08 -5.55
C ILE A 48 -7.99 -10.85 -5.21
N THR A 49 -8.65 -10.46 -4.11
CA THR A 49 -9.94 -10.99 -3.71
C THR A 49 -11.01 -9.93 -3.77
N ASP A 50 -12.27 -10.38 -3.85
CA ASP A 50 -13.47 -9.56 -3.67
C ASP A 50 -13.67 -8.37 -4.61
N ALA A 51 -12.92 -8.24 -5.72
CA ALA A 51 -13.30 -7.33 -6.78
C ALA A 51 -14.71 -7.71 -7.27
N PHE A 52 -15.66 -6.80 -7.11
CA PHE A 52 -17.07 -7.06 -7.44
C PHE A 52 -17.21 -7.24 -8.95
N ASN A 53 -16.51 -6.43 -9.72
CA ASN A 53 -16.41 -6.58 -11.16
C ASN A 53 -15.26 -7.54 -11.51
N ASN A 54 -15.52 -8.83 -11.36
CA ASN A 54 -14.53 -9.88 -11.55
C ASN A 54 -14.39 -10.36 -13.02
N ASN A 55 -14.36 -9.46 -13.99
CA ASN A 55 -14.26 -9.84 -15.40
C ASN A 55 -13.46 -8.81 -16.20
N LEU A 56 -12.21 -9.14 -16.55
CA LEU A 56 -11.32 -8.27 -17.34
C LEU A 56 -11.77 -8.07 -18.79
N ALA A 57 -12.75 -8.84 -19.29
CA ALA A 57 -13.36 -8.60 -20.59
C ALA A 57 -14.49 -7.55 -20.54
N ASN A 58 -14.87 -7.08 -19.35
CA ASN A 58 -15.85 -6.02 -19.19
C ASN A 58 -15.22 -4.67 -19.55
N ALA A 59 -15.88 -3.84 -20.35
CA ALA A 59 -15.35 -2.53 -20.74
C ALA A 59 -15.09 -1.59 -19.55
N ASN A 60 -15.74 -1.82 -18.41
CA ASN A 60 -15.53 -1.05 -17.18
C ASN A 60 -14.53 -1.71 -16.23
N GLN A 61 -13.91 -2.83 -16.59
CA GLN A 61 -12.89 -3.48 -15.75
C GLN A 61 -11.66 -3.87 -16.57
N GLY A 62 -10.51 -3.47 -16.05
CA GLY A 62 -9.21 -3.76 -16.63
C GLY A 62 -8.12 -3.45 -15.61
N VAL A 63 -6.88 -3.44 -16.06
CA VAL A 63 -5.74 -3.02 -15.25
C VAL A 63 -5.44 -1.57 -15.60
N CYS A 64 -5.76 -0.66 -14.68
CA CYS A 64 -5.56 0.79 -14.83
C CYS A 64 -4.19 1.25 -14.33
N GLY A 65 -3.47 0.38 -13.63
CA GLY A 65 -2.08 0.62 -13.31
C GLY A 65 -1.40 -0.62 -12.75
N VAL A 66 -0.07 -0.65 -12.81
CA VAL A 66 0.72 -1.59 -12.02
C VAL A 66 1.82 -0.80 -11.33
N TYR A 67 1.73 -0.68 -10.02
CA TYR A 67 2.79 -0.12 -9.20
C TYR A 67 3.87 -1.16 -8.98
N VAL A 68 5.15 -0.79 -9.15
CA VAL A 68 6.27 -1.67 -8.85
C VAL A 68 7.39 -0.86 -8.20
N ARG A 69 7.81 -1.31 -7.02
CA ARG A 69 8.92 -0.75 -6.28
C ARG A 69 10.05 -1.78 -6.19
N PHE A 70 11.22 -1.47 -6.73
CA PHE A 70 12.33 -2.42 -6.77
C PHE A 70 13.71 -1.75 -6.77
N ARG A 71 14.72 -2.57 -6.47
CA ARG A 71 16.14 -2.22 -6.59
C ARG A 71 16.85 -3.27 -7.43
N HIS A 72 17.74 -2.83 -8.29
CA HIS A 72 18.60 -3.70 -9.07
C HIS A 72 19.94 -3.04 -9.37
N GLY A 73 21.04 -3.76 -9.16
CA GLY A 73 22.39 -3.22 -9.37
C GLY A 73 22.74 -2.91 -10.83
N ARG A 74 21.95 -3.44 -11.77
CA ARG A 74 22.11 -3.20 -13.21
C ARG A 74 20.80 -3.46 -13.96
N VAL A 75 19.89 -2.48 -14.01
CA VAL A 75 18.51 -2.69 -14.50
C VAL A 75 18.41 -3.24 -15.92
N GLY A 76 19.33 -2.91 -16.82
CA GLY A 76 19.38 -3.47 -18.19
C GLY A 76 19.85 -4.93 -18.28
N GLY A 77 19.72 -5.70 -17.21
CA GLY A 77 19.92 -7.16 -17.18
C GLY A 77 18.86 -7.84 -16.32
N MET A 78 17.68 -7.24 -16.25
CA MET A 78 16.54 -7.71 -15.49
C MET A 78 15.28 -7.47 -16.31
N ASP A 79 14.42 -8.48 -16.35
CA ASP A 79 13.09 -8.43 -16.91
C ASP A 79 12.06 -8.66 -15.79
N LEU A 80 10.96 -7.92 -15.84
CA LEU A 80 9.80 -8.14 -14.97
C LEU A 80 8.56 -8.36 -15.83
N THR A 81 7.91 -9.51 -15.66
CA THR A 81 6.71 -9.89 -16.41
C THR A 81 5.55 -10.11 -15.45
N LEU A 82 4.47 -9.35 -15.62
CA LEU A 82 3.24 -9.56 -14.86
C LEU A 82 2.37 -10.58 -15.58
N THR A 83 1.85 -11.55 -14.82
CA THR A 83 0.92 -12.58 -15.28
C THR A 83 -0.41 -12.48 -14.54
N SER A 84 -1.52 -12.46 -15.28
CA SER A 84 -2.89 -12.44 -14.72
C SER A 84 -3.37 -13.83 -14.29
N PRO A 85 -4.50 -13.93 -13.54
CA PRO A 85 -5.07 -15.21 -13.14
C PRO A 85 -5.42 -16.14 -14.31
N SER A 86 -5.71 -15.57 -15.48
CA SER A 86 -6.00 -16.29 -16.72
C SER A 86 -4.76 -16.65 -17.54
N GLY A 87 -3.57 -16.21 -17.10
CA GLY A 87 -2.29 -16.47 -17.75
C GLY A 87 -1.92 -15.48 -18.86
N GLN A 88 -2.63 -14.36 -19.01
CA GLN A 88 -2.18 -13.29 -19.91
C GLN A 88 -0.93 -12.64 -19.31
N GLN A 89 -0.02 -12.16 -20.17
CA GLN A 89 1.27 -11.62 -19.73
C GLN A 89 1.55 -10.26 -20.37
N VAL A 90 2.19 -9.38 -19.59
CA VAL A 90 2.73 -8.10 -20.04
C VAL A 90 4.11 -7.91 -19.42
N GLN A 91 5.11 -7.57 -20.23
CA GLN A 91 6.47 -7.32 -19.74
C GLN A 91 6.60 -5.84 -19.35
N LEU A 92 6.67 -5.59 -18.05
CA LEU A 92 6.74 -4.24 -17.48
C LEU A 92 8.13 -3.66 -17.64
N VAL A 93 9.14 -4.43 -17.21
CA VAL A 93 10.56 -4.07 -17.31
C VAL A 93 11.22 -5.03 -18.27
N GLY A 94 12.01 -4.48 -19.19
CA GLY A 94 12.91 -5.24 -20.03
C GLY A 94 13.83 -4.33 -20.82
N THR A 95 14.60 -4.87 -21.75
CA THR A 95 15.56 -4.05 -22.48
C THR A 95 15.77 -4.40 -23.96
N ASN A 96 15.92 -3.36 -24.79
CA ASN A 96 16.20 -3.52 -26.23
C ASN A 96 17.69 -3.71 -26.54
N GLY A 97 18.58 -3.66 -25.53
CA GLY A 97 20.02 -3.64 -25.76
C GLY A 97 20.85 -4.08 -24.57
N SER A 98 22.11 -4.38 -24.83
CA SER A 98 23.05 -4.84 -23.81
C SER A 98 23.88 -3.68 -23.24
N CYS A 99 23.32 -2.86 -22.33
CA CYS A 99 24.12 -1.81 -21.68
C CYS A 99 24.56 -2.09 -20.27
N ASN A 100 25.86 -1.80 -20.07
CA ASN A 100 26.66 -1.59 -18.86
C ASN A 100 26.08 -1.11 -17.51
N THR A 101 24.86 -0.59 -17.47
CA THR A 101 24.56 0.58 -16.61
C THR A 101 24.56 0.23 -15.12
N TRP A 102 25.53 0.76 -14.38
CA TRP A 102 25.74 0.46 -12.97
C TRP A 102 24.84 1.29 -12.05
N THR A 103 23.87 0.62 -11.41
CA THR A 103 22.81 1.24 -10.60
C THR A 103 22.69 0.64 -9.19
N PRO A 104 23.80 0.46 -8.43
CA PRO A 104 23.82 -0.28 -7.16
C PRO A 104 22.95 0.31 -6.04
N ILE A 105 22.60 1.58 -6.13
CA ILE A 105 21.79 2.28 -5.12
C ILE A 105 20.55 2.94 -5.73
N ALA A 106 20.25 2.66 -7.00
CA ALA A 106 19.03 3.17 -7.62
C ALA A 106 17.79 2.51 -7.00
N LEU A 107 16.71 3.28 -6.92
CA LEU A 107 15.40 2.84 -6.50
C LEU A 107 14.41 3.21 -7.60
N TRP A 108 13.70 2.22 -8.11
CA TRP A 108 12.55 2.45 -8.98
C TRP A 108 11.29 2.27 -8.15
N ASP A 109 10.43 3.26 -8.24
CA ASP A 109 9.19 3.41 -7.50
C ASP A 109 8.13 3.87 -8.51
N ILE A 110 7.85 2.97 -9.47
CA ILE A 110 7.24 3.31 -10.76
C ILE A 110 5.78 2.90 -10.80
N LEU A 111 4.97 3.75 -11.43
CA LEU A 111 3.64 3.37 -11.89
C LEU A 111 3.65 3.05 -13.38
N PHE A 112 3.35 1.80 -13.74
CA PHE A 112 3.04 1.43 -15.12
C PHE A 112 1.59 1.77 -15.43
N LEU A 113 1.34 2.42 -16.57
CA LEU A 113 0.03 2.85 -17.01
C LEU A 113 -0.41 2.12 -18.30
N PRO A 114 -1.73 2.03 -18.56
CA PRO A 114 -2.25 1.60 -19.86
C PRO A 114 -1.61 2.42 -20.99
N CYS A 115 -1.40 1.80 -22.14
CA CYS A 115 -0.78 2.45 -23.30
C CYS A 115 -1.61 3.62 -23.86
N ALA A 116 -2.92 3.61 -23.61
CA ALA A 116 -3.83 4.70 -23.99
C ALA A 116 -3.73 5.93 -23.07
N GLU A 117 -3.21 5.77 -21.86
CA GLU A 117 -3.09 6.85 -20.87
C GLU A 117 -1.85 7.71 -21.13
N THR A 118 -1.86 8.93 -20.61
CA THR A 118 -0.68 9.79 -20.69
C THR A 118 0.32 9.40 -19.61
N CYS A 119 1.54 9.06 -20.03
CA CYS A 119 2.64 8.80 -19.13
C CYS A 119 3.39 10.10 -18.75
N GLU A 120 4.00 10.12 -17.57
CA GLU A 120 4.85 11.20 -17.06
C GLU A 120 6.19 10.62 -16.54
N PRO A 121 7.15 10.32 -17.43
CA PRO A 121 8.43 9.71 -17.06
C PRO A 121 9.29 10.70 -16.29
N ASP A 122 10.25 10.18 -15.53
CA ASP A 122 11.19 11.03 -14.83
C ASP A 122 12.00 11.91 -15.79
N THR A 123 12.40 13.08 -15.29
CA THR A 123 13.42 13.92 -15.94
C THR A 123 14.57 14.12 -14.96
N VAL A 124 15.72 13.52 -15.25
CA VAL A 124 16.90 13.60 -14.39
C VAL A 124 18.00 14.36 -15.09
N ASN A 125 18.54 15.40 -14.45
CA ASN A 125 19.59 16.26 -15.01
C ASN A 125 19.25 16.85 -16.39
N GLY A 126 17.97 17.17 -16.62
CA GLY A 126 17.48 17.69 -17.90
C GLY A 126 17.32 16.64 -19.00
N CYS A 127 17.49 15.36 -18.68
CA CYS A 127 17.23 14.24 -19.59
C CYS A 127 15.86 13.64 -19.30
N ALA A 128 14.91 13.80 -20.22
CA ALA A 128 13.58 13.24 -20.12
C ALA A 128 13.59 11.78 -20.60
N PHE A 129 13.18 10.86 -19.73
CA PHE A 129 13.08 9.45 -20.08
C PHE A 129 11.89 9.20 -21.04
N PRO A 130 11.96 8.16 -21.89
CA PRO A 130 10.85 7.81 -22.78
C PRO A 130 9.67 7.22 -22.00
N CYS A 131 8.47 7.31 -22.57
CA CYS A 131 7.27 6.71 -21.97
C CYS A 131 7.38 5.20 -21.81
N VAL A 132 7.80 4.49 -22.85
CA VAL A 132 8.02 3.05 -22.76
C VAL A 132 9.24 2.82 -21.89
N PHE A 133 9.08 2.10 -20.79
CA PHE A 133 10.21 1.73 -19.95
C PHE A 133 11.19 0.91 -20.76
N ASP A 134 12.48 1.24 -20.70
CA ASP A 134 13.56 0.41 -21.26
C ASP A 134 14.67 0.39 -20.20
N GLY A 135 15.16 -0.80 -19.82
CA GLY A 135 16.30 -0.98 -18.93
C GLY A 135 17.61 -0.44 -19.53
N CYS A 136 17.59 -0.09 -20.82
CA CYS A 136 18.71 0.43 -21.58
C CYS A 136 18.30 1.55 -22.58
N PRO A 137 17.81 2.69 -22.09
CA PRO A 137 17.34 3.77 -22.95
C PRO A 137 18.51 4.42 -23.70
N ASN A 138 18.35 4.66 -25.00
CA ASN A 138 19.41 5.20 -25.87
C ASN A 138 19.77 6.66 -25.60
N VAL A 139 18.85 7.44 -25.02
CA VAL A 139 18.97 8.91 -24.92
C VAL A 139 19.23 9.38 -23.48
N CYS A 140 18.89 8.58 -22.47
CA CYS A 140 19.03 8.91 -21.05
C CYS A 140 19.43 7.68 -20.22
N PRO A 141 20.72 7.31 -20.12
CA PRO A 141 21.11 6.12 -19.36
C PRO A 141 20.69 6.25 -17.89
N TRP A 142 20.18 5.15 -17.31
CA TRP A 142 19.86 5.09 -15.89
C TRP A 142 21.06 5.49 -15.04
N SER A 143 20.79 6.06 -13.87
CA SER A 143 21.83 6.47 -12.92
C SER A 143 21.39 6.14 -11.50
N ASN A 144 22.28 6.32 -10.54
CA ASN A 144 21.95 6.15 -9.13
C ASN A 144 21.06 7.30 -8.65
N ALA A 145 19.76 7.09 -8.69
CA ALA A 145 18.72 8.02 -8.25
C ALA A 145 17.48 7.25 -7.80
N THR A 146 16.49 7.98 -7.29
CA THR A 146 15.13 7.49 -7.12
C THR A 146 14.31 7.92 -8.34
N PHE A 147 13.58 6.98 -8.93
CA PHE A 147 12.70 7.19 -10.08
C PHE A 147 11.26 6.97 -9.64
N THR A 148 10.40 7.96 -9.85
CA THR A 148 9.00 7.96 -9.38
C THR A 148 8.00 8.23 -10.50
N GLY A 149 8.47 8.34 -11.73
CA GLY A 149 7.63 8.66 -12.88
C GLY A 149 6.67 7.52 -13.24
N SER A 150 5.76 7.83 -14.16
CA SER A 150 4.87 6.85 -14.77
C SER A 150 5.33 6.50 -16.18
N TYR A 151 5.23 5.21 -16.52
CA TYR A 151 5.76 4.63 -17.74
C TYR A 151 4.74 3.68 -18.37
N HIS A 152 4.89 3.37 -19.65
CA HIS A 152 4.22 2.23 -20.26
C HIS A 152 5.10 0.98 -20.10
N PRO A 153 4.50 -0.23 -20.10
CA PRO A 153 5.25 -1.48 -20.10
C PRO A 153 6.27 -1.53 -21.23
N TYR A 154 7.41 -2.17 -20.99
CA TYR A 154 8.45 -2.39 -22.01
C TYR A 154 7.90 -3.11 -23.25
N LEU A 155 7.13 -4.18 -23.05
CA LEU A 155 6.51 -4.93 -24.15
C LEU A 155 5.07 -5.35 -23.80
N GLY A 156 4.16 -5.03 -24.71
CA GLY A 156 2.72 -5.18 -24.50
C GLY A 156 2.10 -3.92 -23.92
N CYS A 157 0.84 -4.03 -23.49
CA CYS A 157 0.03 -2.95 -22.93
C CYS A 157 -0.84 -3.53 -21.82
N LEU A 158 -1.17 -2.76 -20.77
CA LEU A 158 -2.02 -3.27 -19.68
C LEU A 158 -3.43 -3.65 -20.18
N GLU A 159 -3.88 -3.03 -21.26
CA GLU A 159 -5.10 -3.37 -22.01
C GLU A 159 -5.09 -4.78 -22.61
N ASN A 160 -3.92 -5.44 -22.65
CA ASN A 160 -3.84 -6.84 -23.04
C ASN A 160 -4.46 -7.76 -21.99
N PHE A 161 -4.60 -7.32 -20.73
CA PHE A 161 -5.39 -8.01 -19.70
C PHE A 161 -6.88 -7.79 -19.94
N ASN A 162 -7.42 -8.51 -20.93
CA ASN A 162 -8.78 -8.31 -21.44
C ASN A 162 -9.64 -9.57 -21.42
N THR A 163 -9.19 -10.64 -20.76
CA THR A 163 -9.96 -11.88 -20.60
C THR A 163 -9.73 -12.52 -19.23
N GLY A 164 -10.76 -13.23 -18.75
CA GLY A 164 -10.70 -13.95 -17.48
C GLY A 164 -11.02 -13.07 -16.26
N PRO A 165 -10.88 -13.65 -15.06
CA PRO A 165 -11.23 -12.96 -13.82
C PRO A 165 -10.16 -11.94 -13.42
N ALA A 166 -10.60 -10.90 -12.70
CA ALA A 166 -9.69 -9.97 -12.02
C ALA A 166 -9.24 -10.52 -10.66
N ASN A 167 -10.13 -11.23 -9.97
CA ASN A 167 -9.83 -11.98 -8.76
C ASN A 167 -9.01 -13.24 -9.09
N GLY A 168 -8.10 -13.55 -8.18
CA GLY A 168 -7.18 -14.67 -8.25
C GLY A 168 -5.74 -14.21 -8.23
N GLN A 169 -4.84 -15.16 -8.51
CA GLN A 169 -3.42 -14.95 -8.38
C GLN A 169 -2.86 -14.06 -9.48
N TRP A 170 -2.20 -12.98 -9.07
CA TRP A 170 -1.35 -12.17 -9.93
C TRP A 170 0.11 -12.42 -9.55
N CYS A 171 0.95 -12.68 -10.54
CA CYS A 171 2.36 -13.01 -10.33
C CYS A 171 3.27 -12.10 -11.13
N LEU A 172 4.25 -11.52 -10.45
CA LEU A 172 5.38 -10.83 -11.06
C LEU A 172 6.55 -11.81 -11.16
N GLU A 173 6.86 -12.21 -12.38
CA GLU A 173 8.02 -13.04 -12.71
C GLU A 173 9.25 -12.15 -12.87
N ILE A 174 10.36 -12.57 -12.26
CA ILE A 174 11.66 -11.92 -12.34
C ILE A 174 12.59 -12.83 -13.14
N ASP A 175 13.18 -12.30 -14.20
CA ASP A 175 14.34 -12.90 -14.85
C ASP A 175 15.51 -11.94 -14.72
N ASN A 176 16.59 -12.37 -14.07
CA ASN A 176 17.79 -11.58 -13.91
C ASN A 176 18.98 -12.31 -14.53
N ASP A 177 19.40 -11.83 -15.70
CA ASP A 177 20.55 -12.34 -16.44
C ASP A 177 21.85 -11.63 -16.08
N SER A 178 21.80 -10.70 -15.11
CA SER A 178 22.97 -9.96 -14.70
C SER A 178 23.97 -10.88 -13.97
N PRO A 179 25.24 -10.95 -14.44
CA PRO A 179 26.17 -11.98 -13.96
C PRO A 179 26.67 -11.76 -12.53
N PHE A 180 26.57 -10.55 -12.01
CA PHE A 180 27.13 -10.16 -10.71
C PHE A 180 26.19 -9.36 -9.83
N ASN A 181 24.99 -9.04 -10.32
CA ASN A 181 24.05 -8.19 -9.61
C ASN A 181 22.77 -8.94 -9.34
N GLY A 182 22.39 -9.04 -8.06
CA GLY A 182 21.02 -9.33 -7.67
C GLY A 182 20.23 -8.05 -7.41
N GLY A 183 19.04 -8.23 -6.87
CA GLY A 183 18.16 -7.13 -6.49
C GLY A 183 17.09 -7.55 -5.51
N SER A 184 16.08 -6.71 -5.39
CA SER A 184 14.90 -7.02 -4.59
C SER A 184 13.68 -6.30 -5.15
N ILE A 185 12.58 -7.03 -5.25
CA ILE A 185 11.24 -6.44 -5.34
C ILE A 185 10.88 -6.00 -3.92
N LEU A 186 10.62 -4.72 -3.75
CA LEU A 186 10.21 -4.14 -2.47
C LEU A 186 8.69 -4.17 -2.35
N ASP A 187 7.99 -3.96 -3.46
CA ASP A 187 6.55 -4.11 -3.56
C ASP A 187 6.09 -4.20 -5.03
N PHE A 188 4.90 -4.74 -5.27
CA PHE A 188 4.16 -4.54 -6.51
C PHE A 188 2.66 -4.67 -6.24
N GLU A 189 1.86 -3.86 -6.94
CA GLU A 189 0.41 -3.79 -6.85
C GLU A 189 -0.21 -3.65 -8.25
N VAL A 190 -1.29 -4.37 -8.49
CA VAL A 190 -2.15 -4.28 -9.67
C VAL A 190 -3.36 -3.44 -9.30
N ILE A 191 -3.48 -2.29 -9.96
CA ILE A 191 -4.58 -1.33 -9.77
C ILE A 191 -5.66 -1.63 -10.81
N LEU A 192 -6.80 -2.14 -10.35
CA LEU A 192 -7.97 -2.36 -11.21
C LEU A 192 -8.68 -1.05 -11.53
N CYS A 193 -9.31 -0.98 -12.70
CA CYS A 193 -10.09 0.19 -13.10
C CYS A 193 -11.39 0.35 -12.30
N ASP A 194 -12.03 -0.78 -11.96
CA ASP A 194 -13.14 -0.84 -11.01
C ASP A 194 -12.64 -1.47 -9.72
N GLN A 195 -12.36 -0.60 -8.74
CA GLN A 195 -11.88 -0.98 -7.41
C GLN A 195 -13.02 -1.35 -6.46
N SER A 196 -14.28 -1.42 -6.92
CA SER A 196 -15.38 -1.80 -6.04
C SER A 196 -15.19 -3.21 -5.50
N GLY A 197 -15.31 -3.33 -4.17
CA GLY A 197 -15.07 -4.58 -3.44
C GLY A 197 -13.62 -4.82 -3.04
N ILE A 198 -12.65 -4.10 -3.62
CA ILE A 198 -11.27 -4.05 -3.15
C ILE A 198 -11.18 -3.01 -2.04
N LEU A 199 -10.69 -3.41 -0.87
CA LEU A 199 -10.58 -2.55 0.31
C LEU A 199 -9.13 -2.50 0.79
N CYS A 200 -8.35 -1.62 0.17
CA CYS A 200 -7.00 -1.28 0.58
C CYS A 200 -6.97 -0.37 1.78
N CYS A 201 -6.04 -0.63 2.69
CA CYS A 201 -5.86 0.27 3.80
C CYS A 201 -4.96 1.45 3.44
N GLU A 202 -5.57 2.47 2.83
CA GLU A 202 -4.91 3.74 2.49
C GLU A 202 -4.91 4.75 3.65
N ALA A 203 -5.09 4.28 4.90
CA ALA A 203 -5.04 5.15 6.05
C ALA A 203 -3.61 5.64 6.28
N ASN A 204 -3.45 6.95 6.41
CA ASN A 204 -2.18 7.59 6.71
C ASN A 204 -2.42 8.77 7.63
N ALA A 205 -1.89 8.70 8.86
CA ALA A 205 -2.08 9.76 9.86
C ALA A 205 -1.17 10.99 9.67
N GLY A 206 -0.32 11.00 8.64
CA GLY A 206 0.71 12.02 8.44
C GLY A 206 1.80 11.98 9.52
N ASN A 207 2.75 12.91 9.43
CA ASN A 207 3.86 13.02 10.35
C ASN A 207 3.69 14.23 11.29
N LEU A 208 3.76 13.98 12.60
CA LEU A 208 3.72 14.99 13.66
C LEU A 208 5.09 15.25 14.32
N ALA A 209 6.19 14.73 13.77
CA ALA A 209 7.54 14.83 14.36
C ALA A 209 8.07 16.28 14.48
N PHE A 210 7.45 17.22 13.79
CA PHE A 210 7.78 18.65 13.87
C PHE A 210 6.96 19.41 14.92
N GLU A 211 5.96 18.76 15.51
CA GLU A 211 5.18 19.34 16.60
C GLU A 211 5.97 19.29 17.91
N PRO A 212 6.14 20.42 18.62
CA PRO A 212 6.92 20.46 19.85
C PRO A 212 6.16 19.83 21.02
N ASN A 213 6.90 19.23 21.96
CA ASN A 213 6.33 18.82 23.24
C ASN A 213 5.80 20.05 24.00
N VAL A 214 4.56 19.97 24.46
CA VAL A 214 3.94 21.00 25.28
C VAL A 214 4.15 20.68 26.76
N ASN A 215 4.68 21.65 27.52
CA ASN A 215 4.74 21.58 28.97
C ASN A 215 4.03 22.81 29.55
N ALA A 216 2.86 22.59 30.16
CA ALA A 216 2.01 23.64 30.66
C ALA A 216 1.25 23.20 31.93
N CYS A 217 0.72 24.17 32.68
CA CYS A 217 -0.11 23.90 33.84
C CYS A 217 -1.52 23.44 33.44
N VAL A 218 -2.20 22.69 34.32
CA VAL A 218 -3.59 22.29 34.10
C VAL A 218 -4.47 23.52 33.86
N GLY A 219 -5.30 23.46 32.81
CA GLY A 219 -6.21 24.53 32.41
C GLY A 219 -5.57 25.65 31.57
N ASP A 220 -4.26 25.60 31.31
CA ASP A 220 -3.59 26.57 30.43
C ASP A 220 -4.11 26.47 28.99
N SER A 221 -4.23 27.61 28.30
CA SER A 221 -4.60 27.65 26.89
C SER A 221 -3.61 26.93 25.97
N ALA A 222 -2.34 26.79 26.38
CA ALA A 222 -1.33 26.03 25.63
C ALA A 222 -1.66 24.53 25.53
N LEU A 223 -2.58 24.02 26.36
CA LEU A 223 -3.06 22.64 26.32
C LEU A 223 -4.14 22.40 25.25
N ILE A 224 -4.59 23.44 24.53
CA ILE A 224 -5.39 23.28 23.32
C ILE A 224 -4.39 23.09 22.18
N LEU A 225 -4.22 21.85 21.72
CA LEU A 225 -3.20 21.51 20.73
C LEU A 225 -3.72 21.80 19.33
N ASP A 226 -2.96 22.60 18.56
CA ASP A 226 -3.17 22.84 17.13
C ASP A 226 -2.13 22.03 16.36
N LEU A 227 -2.44 20.74 16.17
CA LEU A 227 -1.55 19.79 15.50
C LEU A 227 -1.89 19.76 14.00
N ASN A 228 -0.86 19.88 13.16
CA ASN A 228 -1.01 19.91 11.71
C ASN A 228 -0.18 18.80 11.06
N PRO A 229 -0.78 17.62 10.78
CA PRO A 229 -0.08 16.50 10.19
C PRO A 229 0.50 16.86 8.84
N ILE A 230 1.78 16.53 8.63
CA ILE A 230 2.45 16.73 7.34
C ILE A 230 2.39 15.41 6.57
N TYR A 231 1.77 15.46 5.39
CA TYR A 231 1.69 14.34 4.48
C TYR A 231 2.85 14.33 3.50
N GLY A 232 3.23 13.13 3.05
CA GLY A 232 4.12 12.93 1.91
C GLY A 232 3.34 13.04 0.59
N SER A 233 3.54 12.07 -0.29
CA SER A 233 2.91 12.05 -1.62
C SER A 233 1.45 11.57 -1.63
N ILE A 234 0.99 10.89 -0.57
CA ILE A 234 -0.35 10.29 -0.50
C ILE A 234 -1.08 10.87 0.72
N VAL A 235 -2.27 11.41 0.46
CA VAL A 235 -3.21 11.90 1.47
C VAL A 235 -4.46 11.02 1.39
N PRO A 236 -4.96 10.46 2.49
CA PRO A 236 -6.16 9.62 2.47
C PRO A 236 -7.38 10.40 1.95
N ASP A 237 -8.22 9.75 1.14
CA ASP A 237 -9.46 10.37 0.66
C ASP A 237 -10.39 10.69 1.84
N PRO A 238 -10.72 11.97 2.10
CA PRO A 238 -11.57 12.37 3.24
C PRO A 238 -13.03 11.90 3.12
N LEU A 239 -13.47 11.37 1.97
CA LEU A 239 -14.79 10.74 1.83
C LEU A 239 -14.80 9.30 2.34
N LEU A 240 -13.65 8.65 2.38
CA LEU A 240 -13.49 7.27 2.80
C LEU A 240 -12.86 7.16 4.20
N HIS A 241 -11.97 8.09 4.54
CA HIS A 241 -11.19 8.06 5.76
C HIS A 241 -11.53 9.21 6.72
N GLY A 242 -11.64 8.87 8.00
CA GLY A 242 -11.66 9.82 9.10
C GLY A 242 -10.26 10.12 9.63
N TYR A 243 -10.14 11.23 10.34
CA TYR A 243 -8.95 11.60 11.10
C TYR A 243 -9.32 11.96 12.53
N THR A 244 -8.56 11.45 13.49
CA THR A 244 -8.69 11.77 14.91
C THR A 244 -7.32 11.72 15.59
N TYR A 245 -7.23 12.16 16.83
CA TYR A 245 -6.03 11.98 17.64
C TYR A 245 -6.30 10.98 18.76
N ALA A 246 -5.50 9.92 18.81
CA ALA A 246 -5.50 8.95 19.89
C ALA A 246 -4.63 9.46 21.04
N ILE A 247 -5.23 9.59 22.23
CA ILE A 247 -4.58 10.13 23.43
C ILE A 247 -4.28 8.98 24.38
N PHE A 248 -3.03 8.89 24.81
CA PHE A 248 -2.53 7.84 25.68
C PHE A 248 -1.98 8.39 26.99
N GLN A 249 -2.17 7.63 28.07
CA GLN A 249 -1.54 7.85 29.36
C GLN A 249 -1.17 6.52 29.99
N ASN A 250 0.04 6.41 30.55
CA ASN A 250 0.51 5.19 31.24
C ASN A 250 0.28 3.90 30.43
N ASN A 251 0.55 3.94 29.13
CA ASN A 251 0.38 2.79 28.23
C ASN A 251 -1.09 2.31 28.07
N SER A 252 -2.06 3.20 28.27
CA SER A 252 -3.47 2.98 27.97
C SER A 252 -4.02 4.06 27.04
N LEU A 253 -4.91 3.67 26.14
CA LEU A 253 -5.72 4.60 25.35
C LEU A 253 -6.82 5.19 26.23
N ILE A 254 -6.88 6.51 26.31
CA ILE A 254 -7.81 7.22 27.21
C ILE A 254 -8.84 8.09 26.51
N ALA A 255 -8.63 8.43 25.24
CA ALA A 255 -9.58 9.19 24.44
C ALA A 255 -9.21 9.19 22.95
N TYR A 256 -10.21 9.50 22.13
CA TYR A 256 -10.06 10.04 20.79
C TYR A 256 -10.60 11.47 20.77
N ASP A 257 -9.87 12.39 20.15
CA ASP A 257 -10.27 13.79 20.04
C ASP A 257 -9.88 14.34 18.67
N SER A 258 -10.80 14.97 17.94
CA SER A 258 -10.50 15.57 16.64
C SER A 258 -9.82 16.94 16.76
N MET A 259 -9.89 17.57 17.94
CA MET A 259 -9.24 18.84 18.27
C MET A 259 -8.67 18.74 19.69
N PRO A 260 -7.47 18.15 19.87
CA PRO A 260 -7.01 17.68 21.17
C PRO A 260 -6.96 18.78 22.23
N ASP A 261 -7.93 18.78 23.15
CA ASP A 261 -7.99 19.70 24.28
C ASP A 261 -7.55 18.99 25.54
N MET A 262 -6.30 19.25 25.95
CA MET A 262 -5.69 18.59 27.11
C MET A 262 -6.06 19.25 28.45
N ARG A 263 -6.82 20.36 28.46
CA ARG A 263 -7.20 21.08 29.69
C ARG A 263 -8.08 20.27 30.67
N PRO A 264 -9.01 19.40 30.23
CA PRO A 264 -9.85 18.61 31.13
C PRO A 264 -9.12 17.46 31.82
N TYR A 265 -7.91 17.11 31.35
CA TYR A 265 -7.15 15.98 31.85
C TYR A 265 -6.42 16.31 33.15
N LEU A 266 -6.21 15.28 33.97
CA LEU A 266 -5.47 15.41 35.24
C LEU A 266 -3.98 15.69 34.97
N PRO A 267 -3.23 16.23 35.95
CA PRO A 267 -1.78 16.37 35.81
C PRO A 267 -1.11 15.03 35.46
N GLY A 268 -0.31 15.01 34.40
CA GLY A 268 0.41 13.82 33.97
C GLY A 268 1.10 14.01 32.63
N THR A 269 1.81 12.97 32.19
CA THR A 269 2.39 12.90 30.85
C THR A 269 1.45 12.14 29.94
N TYR A 270 1.16 12.74 28.77
CA TYR A 270 0.30 12.18 27.76
C TYR A 270 1.07 12.06 26.44
N GLN A 271 0.71 11.06 25.64
CA GLN A 271 1.17 10.95 24.26
C GLN A 271 -0.04 11.09 23.34
N VAL A 272 0.05 12.02 22.39
CA VAL A 272 -1.00 12.27 21.39
C VAL A 272 -0.46 11.81 20.05
N CYS A 273 -1.16 10.87 19.42
CA CYS A 273 -0.82 10.33 18.11
C CYS A 273 -1.92 10.70 17.12
N GLY A 274 -1.54 11.06 15.89
CA GLY A 274 -2.49 11.11 14.79
C GLY A 274 -3.01 9.70 14.46
N LEU A 275 -4.26 9.60 14.05
CA LEU A 275 -4.88 8.37 13.58
C LEU A 275 -5.78 8.70 12.39
N SER A 276 -5.40 8.22 11.21
CA SER A 276 -6.32 8.11 10.08
C SER A 276 -7.04 6.78 10.22
N TYR A 277 -8.26 6.63 9.71
CA TYR A 277 -8.94 5.34 9.73
C TYR A 277 -10.04 5.28 8.69
N LEU A 278 -10.34 4.10 8.19
CA LEU A 278 -11.42 3.91 7.24
C LEU A 278 -12.77 3.98 7.96
N TYR A 279 -13.71 4.80 7.47
CA TYR A 279 -14.98 5.03 8.17
C TYR A 279 -15.77 3.74 8.44
N GLN A 280 -15.68 2.77 7.53
CA GLN A 280 -16.40 1.50 7.67
C GLN A 280 -15.87 0.63 8.82
N ASP A 281 -14.61 0.83 9.23
CA ASP A 281 -13.98 0.04 10.30
C ASP A 281 -14.04 0.75 11.67
N THR A 282 -14.77 1.86 11.78
CA THR A 282 -14.90 2.62 13.05
C THR A 282 -15.33 1.74 14.22
N ALA A 283 -16.15 0.70 13.97
CA ALA A 283 -16.61 -0.22 15.01
C ALA A 283 -15.54 -1.21 15.51
N SER A 284 -14.45 -1.38 14.75
CA SER A 284 -13.30 -2.23 15.09
C SER A 284 -12.19 -1.44 15.80
N MET A 285 -12.32 -0.10 15.91
CA MET A 285 -11.37 0.71 16.65
C MET A 285 -11.33 0.31 18.13
N PRO A 286 -10.15 0.33 18.78
CA PRO A 286 -10.01 -0.01 20.18
C PRO A 286 -10.85 0.89 21.08
N ASP A 287 -11.51 0.28 22.06
CA ASP A 287 -12.28 1.00 23.06
C ASP A 287 -11.35 1.77 24.02
N VAL A 288 -11.85 2.93 24.45
CA VAL A 288 -11.17 3.73 25.48
C VAL A 288 -11.17 2.98 26.81
N GLY A 289 -10.02 2.97 27.48
CA GLY A 289 -9.82 2.32 28.78
C GLY A 289 -9.16 0.95 28.70
N ASP A 290 -9.00 0.38 27.50
CA ASP A 290 -8.24 -0.85 27.31
C ASP A 290 -6.72 -0.61 27.45
N PRO A 291 -5.96 -1.58 28.02
CA PRO A 291 -4.50 -1.55 27.99
C PRO A 291 -3.96 -1.61 26.56
N LEU A 292 -3.75 -0.45 25.96
CA LEU A 292 -3.22 -0.28 24.62
C LEU A 292 -2.10 0.76 24.62
N THR A 293 -0.93 0.36 24.15
CA THR A 293 0.21 1.26 24.02
C THR A 293 0.23 1.90 22.64
N PRO A 294 0.80 3.12 22.48
CA PRO A 294 1.00 3.73 21.17
C PRO A 294 1.75 2.83 20.19
N VAL A 295 2.79 2.13 20.67
CA VAL A 295 3.57 1.17 19.88
C VAL A 295 2.74 -0.08 19.54
N GLY A 296 1.88 -0.51 20.45
CA GLY A 296 0.97 -1.64 20.22
C GLY A 296 -0.03 -1.33 19.12
N LEU A 297 -0.65 -0.15 19.16
CA LEU A 297 -1.54 0.30 18.08
C LEU A 297 -0.78 0.44 16.76
N TYR A 298 0.38 1.11 16.76
CA TYR A 298 1.22 1.23 15.56
C TYR A 298 1.57 -0.13 14.94
N ASN A 299 1.96 -1.10 15.77
CA ASN A 299 2.31 -2.44 15.30
C ASN A 299 1.11 -3.26 14.81
N ASN A 300 -0.09 -3.03 15.37
CA ASN A 300 -1.31 -3.63 14.84
C ASN A 300 -1.61 -3.08 13.44
N LEU A 301 -1.64 -1.77 13.31
CA LEU A 301 -1.94 -1.05 12.07
C LEU A 301 -0.94 -1.34 10.95
N ASN A 302 0.35 -1.49 11.28
CA ASN A 302 1.40 -1.82 10.31
C ASN A 302 1.72 -3.33 10.27
N GLY A 303 0.86 -4.16 10.87
CA GLY A 303 1.00 -5.61 10.88
C GLY A 303 0.42 -6.25 9.62
N PRO A 304 0.71 -7.54 9.36
CA PRO A 304 0.17 -8.27 8.20
C PRO A 304 -1.33 -8.57 8.29
N SER A 305 -1.96 -8.25 9.43
CA SER A 305 -3.40 -8.46 9.67
C SER A 305 -3.86 -7.44 10.72
N PRO A 306 -4.02 -6.15 10.34
CA PRO A 306 -4.49 -5.13 11.26
C PRO A 306 -5.95 -5.39 11.66
N ASP A 307 -6.34 -4.96 12.87
CA ASP A 307 -7.72 -5.18 13.37
C ASP A 307 -8.73 -4.27 12.65
N PHE A 308 -8.25 -3.17 12.08
CA PHE A 308 -8.98 -2.19 11.29
C PHE A 308 -8.01 -1.44 10.39
N CYS A 309 -8.50 -0.79 9.33
CA CYS A 309 -7.65 0.10 8.56
C CYS A 309 -7.39 1.44 9.28
N GLY A 310 -6.13 1.75 9.61
CA GLY A 310 -5.74 2.98 10.32
C GLY A 310 -4.25 3.35 10.32
#